data_AF-A0A8X6L109-F1
#
_entry.id   AF-A0A8X6L109-F1
#
_cell.length_a   1.000
_cell.length_b   1.000
_cell.length_c   1.000
_cell.angle_alpha   90.00
_cell.angle_beta   90.00
_cell.angle_gamma   90.00
#
_symmetry.space_group_name_H-M   'P 1'
#
loop_
_entity.id
_entity.type
_entity.pdbx_description
1 polymer ?
#
loop_
_entity_poly.entity_id
_entity_poly.type
_entity_poly.pdbx_seq_one_letter_code
_entity_poly.pdbx_strand_id
1 'polypeptide(L)'
;MKFRGKMVEISSIQHFTRILNTVGKLTKIAVLRIVPSHMYLTFNERITSGGSSLWCEIPQDHYFCEFNMEEVELPSLHSNSRFVVHDVPVLVIPRRLWGQFQEPSMIQFDVSIYMPSLKIVRSVVERMKNIGTFMVNKF
;
A
#
# COMPACT_ATOMS: atom_id res chain seq x y z
N MET A 1 -3.35 0.26 -21.41
CA MET A 1 -3.07 1.46 -20.58
C MET A 1 -1.59 1.45 -20.27
N LYS A 2 -0.89 2.51 -20.62
CA LYS A 2 0.53 2.71 -20.27
C LYS A 2 0.56 3.66 -19.07
N PHE A 3 1.49 3.45 -18.14
CA PHE A 3 1.64 4.31 -16.97
C PHE A 3 3.13 4.58 -16.76
N ARG A 4 3.47 5.81 -16.39
CA ARG A 4 4.82 6.20 -16.01
C ARG A 4 4.78 7.16 -14.83
N GLY A 5 5.37 6.73 -13.72
CA GLY A 5 5.71 7.58 -12.59
C GLY A 5 7.22 7.75 -12.50
N LYS A 6 7.70 8.97 -12.26
CA LYS A 6 9.11 9.26 -11.97
C LYS A 6 9.24 9.86 -10.58
N MET A 7 10.06 9.24 -9.75
CA MET A 7 10.50 9.78 -8.47
C MET A 7 11.98 10.17 -8.59
N VAL A 8 12.34 11.35 -8.11
CA VAL A 8 13.72 11.86 -8.11
C VAL A 8 14.23 12.06 -6.69
N GLU A 9 13.36 12.48 -5.78
CA GLU A 9 13.74 12.71 -4.38
C GLU A 9 13.95 11.39 -3.63
N ILE A 10 15.11 11.27 -2.97
CA ILE A 10 15.49 10.08 -2.19
C ILE A 10 14.53 9.87 -1.02
N SER A 11 14.06 10.95 -0.38
CA SER A 11 13.06 10.94 0.69
C SER A 11 11.77 10.24 0.24
N SER A 12 11.23 10.64 -0.92
CA SER A 12 9.99 10.09 -1.48
C SER A 12 10.17 8.62 -1.89
N ILE A 13 11.31 8.27 -2.51
CA ILE A 13 11.64 6.88 -2.86
C ILE A 13 11.70 6.01 -1.60
N GLN A 14 12.40 6.47 -0.56
CA GLN A 14 12.51 5.74 0.70
C GLN A 14 11.16 5.61 1.40
N HIS A 15 10.35 6.67 1.39
CA HIS A 15 9.02 6.65 2.01
C HIS A 15 8.09 5.68 1.28
N PHE A 16 8.03 5.74 -0.04
CA PHE A 16 7.25 4.81 -0.87
C PHE A 16 7.71 3.35 -0.67
N THR A 17 9.02 3.12 -0.62
CA THR A 17 9.58 1.79 -0.34
C THR A 17 9.17 1.26 1.03
N ARG A 18 9.08 2.12 2.06
CA ARG A 18 8.62 1.72 3.39
C ARG A 18 7.13 1.34 3.40
N ILE A 19 6.29 2.05 2.64
CA ILE A 19 4.88 1.71 2.47
C ILE A 19 4.76 0.32 1.82
N LEU A 20 5.44 0.09 0.70
CA LEU A 20 5.43 -1.20 0.01
C LEU A 20 5.96 -2.34 0.89
N ASN A 21 7.04 -2.11 1.64
CA ASN A 21 7.57 -3.10 2.58
C ASN A 21 6.60 -3.41 3.73
N THR A 22 5.78 -2.44 4.14
CA THR A 22 4.76 -2.64 5.16
C THR A 22 3.61 -3.49 4.60
N VAL A 23 3.14 -3.15 3.40
CA VAL A 23 2.11 -3.92 2.68
C VAL A 23 2.59 -5.34 2.40
N GLY A 24 3.84 -5.53 1.97
CA GLY A 24 4.43 -6.85 1.72
C GLY A 24 4.60 -7.72 2.96
N LYS A 25 4.61 -7.13 4.17
CA LYS A 25 4.55 -7.89 5.43
C LYS A 25 3.14 -8.32 5.80
N LEU A 26 2.13 -7.61 5.31
CA LEU A 26 0.72 -7.88 5.58
C LEU A 26 0.13 -8.88 4.58
N THR A 27 0.52 -8.80 3.31
CA THR A 27 -0.02 -9.66 2.24
C THR A 27 1.02 -9.99 1.18
N LYS A 28 0.87 -11.17 0.57
CA LYS A 28 1.63 -11.58 -0.63
C LYS A 28 1.09 -10.96 -1.90
N ILE A 29 -0.20 -10.61 -1.93
CA ILE A 29 -0.90 -10.08 -3.12
C ILE A 29 -1.66 -8.82 -2.71
N ALA A 30 -1.38 -7.72 -3.40
CA ALA A 30 -2.08 -6.45 -3.27
C ALA A 30 -2.55 -5.97 -4.63
N VAL A 31 -3.65 -5.23 -4.65
CA VAL A 31 -4.18 -4.56 -5.84
C VAL A 31 -3.74 -3.11 -5.81
N LEU A 32 -3.01 -2.71 -6.85
CA LEU A 32 -2.67 -1.32 -7.10
C LEU A 32 -3.66 -0.74 -8.12
N ARG A 33 -4.43 0.25 -7.69
CA ARG A 33 -5.29 1.05 -8.56
C ARG A 33 -4.62 2.39 -8.83
N ILE A 34 -4.42 2.70 -10.10
CA ILE A 34 -3.78 3.94 -10.56
C ILE A 34 -4.86 4.86 -11.12
N VAL A 35 -4.91 6.09 -10.64
CA VAL A 35 -5.83 7.18 -11.03
C VAL A 35 -4.96 8.43 -11.31
N PRO A 36 -5.37 9.40 -12.15
CA PRO A 36 -4.49 10.52 -12.50
C PRO A 36 -3.91 11.30 -11.31
N SER A 37 -4.63 11.35 -10.19
CA SER A 37 -4.26 12.17 -9.02
C SER A 37 -3.72 11.37 -7.83
N HIS A 38 -4.10 10.10 -7.70
CA HIS A 38 -3.79 9.27 -6.54
C HIS A 38 -3.59 7.81 -6.97
N MET A 39 -2.83 7.07 -6.17
CA MET A 39 -2.76 5.62 -6.23
C MET A 39 -3.45 5.03 -5.02
N TYR A 40 -4.14 3.91 -5.20
CA TYR A 40 -4.72 3.16 -4.10
C TYR A 40 -4.07 1.78 -4.02
N LEU A 41 -3.68 1.39 -2.80
CA LEU A 41 -3.31 0.03 -2.47
C LEU A 41 -4.46 -0.60 -1.69
N THR A 42 -4.94 -1.74 -2.16
CA THR A 42 -6.00 -2.49 -1.51
C THR A 42 -5.58 -3.93 -1.37
N PHE A 43 -5.77 -4.50 -0.19
CA PHE A 43 -5.82 -5.95 -0.04
C PHE A 43 -6.99 -6.33 0.85
N ASN A 44 -7.64 -7.42 0.47
CA ASN A 44 -8.75 -8.00 1.21
C ASN A 44 -8.42 -9.47 1.40
N GLU A 45 -7.95 -9.83 2.58
CA GLU A 45 -7.70 -11.23 2.92
C GLU A 45 -9.00 -11.83 3.46
N ARG A 46 -9.68 -12.65 2.65
CA ARG A 46 -10.88 -13.37 3.09
C ARG A 46 -10.46 -14.68 3.73
N ILE A 47 -10.30 -14.70 5.05
CA ILE A 47 -10.24 -15.94 5.83
C ILE A 47 -11.57 -16.12 6.57
N THR A 48 -11.97 -17.38 6.77
CA THR A 48 -13.21 -17.84 7.42
C THR A 48 -13.42 -17.37 8.87
N SER A 49 -12.57 -16.50 9.43
CA SER A 49 -12.64 -16.03 10.82
C SER A 49 -12.05 -14.62 11.00
N GLY A 50 -12.67 -13.61 10.38
CA GLY A 50 -12.30 -12.19 10.59
C GLY A 50 -11.13 -11.71 9.73
N GLY A 51 -11.29 -11.84 8.41
CA GLY A 51 -10.29 -11.41 7.43
C GLY A 51 -9.74 -9.99 7.64
N SER A 52 -8.44 -9.80 7.39
CA SER A 52 -7.79 -8.50 7.45
C SER A 52 -7.95 -7.76 6.11
N SER A 53 -8.37 -6.50 6.18
CA SER A 53 -8.42 -5.61 5.01
C SER A 53 -7.56 -4.38 5.24
N LEU A 54 -6.86 -3.92 4.20
CA LEU A 54 -6.18 -2.63 4.17
C LEU A 54 -6.65 -1.86 2.94
N TRP A 55 -6.92 -0.59 3.17
CA TRP A 55 -7.06 0.41 2.13
C TRP A 55 -6.11 1.57 2.44
N CYS A 56 -5.28 1.92 1.47
CA CYS A 56 -4.29 2.98 1.58
C CYS A 56 -4.35 3.86 0.34
N GLU A 57 -4.54 5.15 0.54
CA GLU A 57 -4.41 6.18 -0.48
C GLU A 57 -3.00 6.77 -0.46
N ILE A 58 -2.40 6.89 -1.66
CA ILE A 58 -1.09 7.49 -1.89
C ILE A 58 -1.29 8.65 -2.86
N PRO A 59 -1.22 9.90 -2.39
CA PRO A 59 -1.36 11.06 -3.26
C PRO A 59 -0.13 11.18 -4.18
N GLN A 60 -0.36 11.46 -5.45
CA GLN A 60 0.71 11.50 -6.44
C GLN A 60 1.72 12.62 -6.17
N ASP A 61 1.20 13.80 -5.84
CA ASP A 61 1.93 15.07 -5.72
C ASP A 61 3.11 15.02 -4.74
N HIS A 62 3.01 14.19 -3.70
CA HIS A 62 4.05 14.03 -2.68
C HIS A 62 5.24 13.17 -3.13
N TYR A 63 5.06 12.33 -4.15
CA TYR A 63 6.07 11.32 -4.50
C TYR A 63 6.63 11.47 -5.91
N PHE A 64 5.78 11.83 -6.88
CA PHE A 64 6.13 11.77 -8.29
C PHE A 64 6.29 13.16 -8.89
N CYS A 65 7.47 13.43 -9.43
CA CYS A 65 7.72 14.65 -10.22
C CYS A 65 7.14 14.56 -11.64
N GLU A 66 6.93 13.35 -12.16
CA GLU A 66 6.23 13.10 -13.42
C GLU A 66 5.27 11.92 -13.21
N PHE A 67 4.01 12.05 -13.63
CA PHE A 67 2.99 11.01 -13.48
C PHE A 67 2.03 11.04 -14.67
N ASN A 68 2.29 10.18 -15.66
CA ASN A 68 1.61 10.19 -16.94
C ASN A 68 0.93 8.83 -17.21
N MET A 69 -0.24 8.86 -17.83
CA MET A 69 -0.99 7.66 -18.25
C MET A 69 -1.10 7.49 -19.78
N GLU A 70 -0.34 8.28 -20.53
CA GLU A 70 -0.30 8.25 -22.00
C GLU A 70 0.95 7.54 -22.53
N GLU A 71 1.09 7.49 -23.86
CA GLU A 71 2.19 6.81 -24.53
C GLU A 71 3.56 7.36 -24.10
N VAL A 72 4.47 6.45 -23.76
CA VAL A 72 5.78 6.77 -23.17
C VAL A 72 6.87 6.39 -24.16
N GLU A 73 7.68 7.37 -24.55
CA GLU A 73 8.98 7.10 -25.17
C GLU A 73 9.96 6.61 -24.10
N LEU A 74 10.71 5.54 -24.41
CA LEU A 74 11.76 5.06 -23.52
C LEU A 74 12.81 6.17 -23.35
N PRO A 75 13.27 6.46 -22.11
CA PRO A 75 14.27 7.48 -21.91
C PRO A 75 15.54 7.14 -22.70
N SER A 76 16.05 8.10 -23.47
CA SER A 76 17.34 7.99 -24.15
C SER A 76 18.44 7.74 -23.12
N LEU A 77 19.22 6.67 -23.33
CA LEU A 77 20.32 6.26 -22.45
C LEU A 77 21.32 7.41 -22.28
N HIS A 78 21.44 7.95 -21.07
CA HIS A 78 22.54 8.84 -20.71
C HIS A 78 23.77 8.00 -20.35
N SER A 79 24.87 8.20 -21.08
CA SER A 79 26.14 7.52 -20.85
C SER A 79 26.72 7.88 -19.48
N ASN A 80 26.88 6.89 -18.59
CA ASN A 80 27.58 6.88 -17.28
C ASN A 80 26.75 6.71 -15.99
N SER A 81 25.46 6.35 -16.04
CA SER A 81 24.71 6.00 -14.82
C SER A 81 24.50 4.48 -14.68
N ARG A 82 24.77 3.92 -13.49
CA ARG A 82 24.37 2.54 -13.16
C ARG A 82 22.86 2.53 -12.96
N PHE A 83 22.14 1.81 -13.81
CA PHE A 83 20.69 1.66 -13.71
C PHE A 83 20.34 0.26 -13.22
N VAL A 84 19.27 0.17 -12.42
CA VAL A 84 18.66 -1.10 -12.02
C VAL A 84 17.22 -1.08 -12.52
N VAL A 85 16.86 -2.11 -13.28
CA VAL A 85 15.49 -2.31 -13.77
C VAL A 85 14.91 -3.52 -13.08
N HIS A 86 13.68 -3.37 -12.59
CA HIS A 86 12.91 -4.45 -11.97
C HIS A 86 11.64 -4.68 -12.76
N ASP A 87 11.51 -5.88 -13.34
CA ASP A 87 10.27 -6.30 -13.99
C ASP A 87 9.35 -6.94 -12.96
N VAL A 88 8.24 -6.25 -12.66
CA VAL A 88 7.23 -6.74 -11.71
C VAL A 88 6.05 -7.32 -12.49
N PRO A 89 5.74 -8.62 -12.38
CA PRO A 89 4.60 -9.20 -13.06
C PRO A 89 3.31 -8.63 -12.48
N VAL A 90 2.42 -8.15 -13.35
CA VAL A 90 1.13 -7.58 -12.95
C VAL A 90 -0.02 -8.34 -13.62
N LEU A 91 -1.08 -8.57 -12.85
CA LEU A 91 -2.34 -9.11 -13.35
C LEU A 91 -3.35 -7.98 -13.48
N VAL A 92 -3.88 -7.78 -14.69
CA VAL A 92 -4.92 -6.77 -14.93
C VAL A 92 -6.27 -7.29 -14.43
N ILE A 93 -6.86 -6.59 -13.47
CA ILE A 93 -8.17 -6.94 -12.92
C ILE A 93 -9.28 -6.48 -13.89
N PRO A 94 -10.14 -7.39 -14.39
CA PRO A 94 -11.28 -7.03 -15.24
C PRO A 94 -12.25 -6.06 -14.54
N ARG A 95 -12.82 -5.11 -15.30
CA ARG A 95 -13.73 -4.07 -14.77
C ARG A 95 -14.89 -4.60 -13.93
N ARG A 96 -15.44 -5.76 -14.29
CA ARG A 96 -16.52 -6.43 -13.53
C ARG A 96 -16.15 -6.75 -12.08
N LEU A 97 -14.86 -6.89 -11.76
CA LEU A 97 -14.38 -7.23 -10.41
C LEU A 97 -13.98 -5.98 -9.60
N TRP A 98 -14.02 -4.78 -10.17
CA TRP A 98 -13.56 -3.55 -9.50
C TRP A 98 -14.37 -3.19 -8.25
N GLY A 99 -15.64 -3.62 -8.17
CA GLY A 99 -16.47 -3.42 -6.98
C GLY A 99 -15.90 -4.09 -5.71
N GLN A 100 -15.04 -5.09 -5.85
CA GLN A 100 -14.45 -5.83 -4.72
C GLN A 100 -13.24 -5.11 -4.07
N PHE A 101 -12.76 -4.02 -4.68
CA PHE A 101 -11.56 -3.29 -4.27
C PHE A 101 -11.87 -1.80 -4.05
N GLN A 102 -13.08 -1.49 -3.60
CA GLN A 102 -13.48 -0.14 -3.24
C GLN A 102 -13.02 0.20 -1.82
N GLU A 103 -12.94 1.51 -1.55
CA GLU A 103 -12.76 2.03 -0.21
C GLU A 103 -13.87 1.49 0.72
N PRO A 104 -13.51 0.98 1.91
CA PRO A 104 -14.50 0.53 2.88
C PRO A 104 -15.32 1.72 3.40
N SER A 105 -16.64 1.54 3.50
CA SER A 105 -17.50 2.55 4.12
C SER A 105 -17.13 2.74 5.59
N MET A 106 -16.96 3.99 6.01
CA MET A 106 -16.70 4.30 7.43
C MET A 106 -17.90 3.86 8.29
N ILE A 107 -17.65 2.95 9.22
CA ILE A 107 -18.66 2.43 10.14
C ILE A 107 -18.85 3.45 11.27
N GLN A 108 -20.07 3.58 11.80
CA GLN A 108 -20.31 4.36 13.00
C GLN A 108 -19.69 3.65 14.21
N PHE A 109 -18.82 4.35 14.94
CA PHE A 109 -18.14 3.80 16.10
C PHE A 109 -18.88 4.19 17.39
N ASP A 110 -19.05 3.26 18.31
CA ASP A 110 -19.58 3.55 19.65
C ASP A 110 -18.55 4.29 20.52
N VAL A 111 -17.26 3.96 20.34
CA VAL A 111 -16.14 4.53 21.09
C VAL A 111 -14.96 4.76 20.15
N SER A 112 -14.35 5.95 20.22
CA SER A 112 -13.12 6.28 19.50
C SER A 112 -12.04 6.72 20.48
N ILE A 113 -10.87 6.09 20.43
CA ILE A 113 -9.72 6.45 21.27
C ILE A 113 -8.49 6.75 20.42
N TYR A 114 -7.65 7.67 20.89
CA TYR A 114 -6.34 7.89 20.29
C TYR A 114 -5.41 6.73 20.64
N MET A 115 -4.70 6.22 19.61
CA MET A 115 -3.73 5.15 19.83
C MET A 115 -2.51 5.67 20.58
N PRO A 116 -2.03 4.93 21.60
CA PRO A 116 -0.73 5.20 22.19
C PRO A 116 0.39 4.86 21.18
N SER A 117 1.64 5.14 21.53
CA SER A 117 2.79 4.89 20.65
C SER A 117 2.79 3.46 20.11
N LEU A 118 2.71 3.32 18.78
CA LEU A 118 2.67 2.02 18.10
C LEU A 118 3.93 1.16 18.40
N LYS A 119 5.05 1.79 18.76
CA LYS A 119 6.25 1.06 19.20
C LYS A 119 6.01 0.32 20.51
N ILE A 120 5.30 0.97 21.45
CA ILE A 120 4.94 0.38 22.75
C ILE A 120 3.92 -0.72 22.54
N VAL A 121 2.84 -0.42 21.78
CA VAL A 121 1.81 -1.41 21.45
C VAL A 121 2.44 -2.65 20.83
N ARG A 122 3.30 -2.49 19.83
CA ARG A 122 4.03 -3.60 19.21
C ARG A 122 4.83 -4.41 20.23
N SER A 123 5.63 -3.76 21.08
CA SER A 123 6.43 -4.46 22.09
C SER A 123 5.59 -5.30 23.05
N VAL A 124 4.43 -4.76 23.47
CA VAL A 124 3.49 -5.45 24.35
C VAL A 124 2.86 -6.65 23.61
N VAL A 125 2.33 -6.43 22.40
CA VAL A 125 1.71 -7.49 21.58
C VAL A 125 2.70 -8.63 21.30
N GLU A 126 3.96 -8.31 20.99
CA GLU A 126 5.03 -9.29 20.74
C GLU A 126 5.37 -10.15 21.97
N ARG A 127 5.15 -9.64 23.18
CA ARG A 127 5.29 -10.43 24.42
C ARG A 127 4.04 -11.25 24.71
N MET A 128 2.86 -10.66 24.51
CA MET A 128 1.57 -11.28 24.80
C MET A 128 1.26 -12.47 23.88
N LYS A 129 1.70 -12.42 22.61
CA LYS A 129 1.51 -13.54 21.66
C LYS A 129 2.09 -14.88 22.15
N ASN A 130 3.08 -14.83 23.05
CA ASN A 130 3.72 -16.04 23.60
C ASN A 130 2.94 -16.61 24.79
N ILE A 131 1.97 -15.86 25.34
CA ILE A 131 1.17 -16.26 26.50
C ILE A 131 -0.18 -16.85 26.05
N GLY A 132 -0.75 -16.31 24.97
CA GLY A 132 -2.01 -16.80 24.43
C GLY A 132 -2.28 -16.27 23.02
N THR A 133 -3.24 -16.89 22.34
CA THR A 133 -3.62 -16.57 20.96
C THR A 133 -4.70 -15.50 20.86
N PHE A 134 -5.29 -15.09 21.99
CA PHE A 134 -6.36 -14.10 22.04
C PHE A 134 -5.95 -12.90 22.89
N MET A 135 -6.20 -11.70 22.35
CA MET A 135 -6.04 -10.45 23.07
C MET A 135 -7.38 -9.73 23.07
N VAL A 136 -7.85 -9.35 24.25
CA VAL A 136 -9.09 -8.59 24.40
C VAL A 136 -8.75 -7.14 24.68
N ASN A 137 -9.21 -6.24 23.81
CA ASN A 137 -9.14 -4.80 24.07
C ASN A 137 -10.37 -4.42 24.90
N LYS A 138 -10.19 -4.16 26.20
CA LYS A 138 -11.26 -3.71 27.10
C LYS A 138 -11.24 -2.18 27.18
N PHE A 139 -12.39 -1.58 26.95
CA PHE A 139 -12.68 -0.18 27.19
C PHE A 139 -13.68 -0.05 28.35
#